data_AF-A0A7X1XJY2-F1
#
_entry.id   AF-A0A7X1XJY2-F1
#
_cell.length_a   1.000
_cell.length_b   1.000
_cell.length_c   1.000
_cell.angle_alpha   90.00
_cell.angle_beta   90.00
_cell.angle_gamma   90.00
#
_symmetry.space_group_name_H-M   'P 1'
#
loop_
_entity.id
_entity.type
_entity.pdbx_description
1 polymer ?
#
loop_
_entity_poly.entity_id
_entity_poly.type
_entity_poly.pdbx_seq_one_letter_code
_entity_poly.pdbx_strand_id
1 'polypeptide(L)'
;ITGADSDFSKVGVKAIDDQTVEYTLARPEPYWNSKTTNSILFPVNEEFLNSKGKDFGTLSPDSILYSGPYLLKDFTSKSSIEYVKNPHYYD
;
A
#
# COMPACT_ATOMS: atom_id res chain seq x y z
N ILE A 1 -11.47 -8.95 9.37
CA ILE A 1 -10.19 -9.36 10.01
C ILE A 1 -9.91 -8.30 11.05
N THR A 2 -10.11 -8.60 12.33
CA THR A 2 -10.02 -7.61 13.43
C THR A 2 -8.58 -7.34 13.88
N GLY A 3 -7.58 -7.95 13.23
CA GLY A 3 -6.19 -7.92 13.69
C GLY A 3 -5.98 -8.62 15.04
N ALA A 4 -6.95 -9.41 15.49
CA ALA A 4 -6.94 -10.03 16.82
C ALA A 4 -5.87 -11.12 16.99
N ASP A 5 -5.36 -11.69 15.89
CA ASP A 5 -4.25 -12.63 15.90
C ASP A 5 -2.97 -11.88 15.55
N SER A 6 -2.11 -11.66 16.54
CA SER A 6 -0.80 -11.00 16.39
C SER A 6 0.31 -11.96 15.99
N ASP A 7 0.02 -13.26 15.90
CA ASP A 7 0.97 -14.27 15.46
C ASP A 7 1.11 -14.23 13.93
N PHE A 8 2.06 -13.42 13.46
CA PHE A 8 2.38 -13.28 12.05
C PHE A 8 2.82 -14.59 11.39
N SER A 9 3.25 -15.62 12.15
CA SER A 9 3.61 -16.92 11.57
C SER A 9 2.43 -17.64 10.90
N LYS A 10 1.20 -17.24 11.22
CA LYS A 10 -0.03 -17.74 10.60
C LYS A 10 -0.41 -16.99 9.32
N VAL A 11 0.25 -15.87 9.03
CA VAL A 11 0.01 -15.09 7.81
C VAL A 11 0.94 -15.61 6.72
N GLY A 12 0.37 -16.03 5.59
CA GLY A 12 1.12 -16.63 4.48
C GLY A 12 1.90 -15.63 3.62
N VAL A 13 2.58 -14.64 4.22
CA VAL A 13 3.45 -13.69 3.50
C VAL A 13 4.78 -13.54 4.24
N LYS A 14 5.89 -13.57 3.50
CA LYS A 14 7.23 -13.42 4.06
C LYS A 14 8.13 -12.67 3.07
N ALA A 15 8.90 -11.70 3.58
CA ALA A 15 10.08 -11.21 2.88
C ALA A 15 11.24 -12.19 3.15
N ILE A 16 11.78 -12.81 2.10
CA ILE A 16 12.92 -13.72 2.24
C ILE A 16 14.27 -13.01 2.05
N ASP A 17 14.24 -11.87 1.35
CA ASP A 17 15.31 -10.87 1.22
C ASP A 17 14.69 -9.50 0.84
N ASP A 18 15.54 -8.49 0.63
CA ASP A 18 15.12 -7.10 0.36
C ASP A 18 14.30 -6.92 -0.93
N GLN A 19 14.38 -7.87 -1.88
CA GLN A 19 13.73 -7.77 -3.19
C GLN A 19 12.81 -8.96 -3.50
N THR A 20 12.60 -9.87 -2.55
CA THR A 20 11.84 -11.10 -2.76
C THR A 20 10.79 -11.32 -1.68
N VAL A 21 9.53 -11.39 -2.10
CA VAL A 21 8.37 -11.71 -1.25
C VAL A 21 7.80 -13.06 -1.65
N GLU A 22 7.66 -13.94 -0.67
CA GLU A 22 7.02 -15.26 -0.80
C GLU A 22 5.59 -15.21 -0.25
N TYR A 23 4.65 -15.77 -1.01
CA TYR A 23 3.27 -15.97 -0.58
C TYR A 23 2.93 -17.46 -0.50
N THR A 24 2.41 -17.89 0.65
CA THR A 24 1.85 -19.23 0.84
C THR A 24 0.33 -19.16 0.80
N LEU A 25 -0.27 -19.78 -0.22
CA LEU A 25 -1.73 -19.76 -0.42
C LEU A 25 -2.38 -20.98 0.24
N ALA A 26 -3.55 -20.79 0.85
CA ALA A 26 -4.29 -21.87 1.51
C ALA A 26 -4.79 -22.97 0.56
N ARG A 27 -4.88 -22.67 -0.74
CA ARG A 27 -5.27 -23.58 -1.83
C ARG A 27 -4.77 -23.02 -3.16
N PRO A 28 -4.71 -23.83 -4.23
CA PRO A 28 -4.42 -23.32 -5.58
C PRO A 28 -5.34 -22.15 -5.96
N GLU A 29 -4.75 -21.08 -6.48
CA GLU A 29 -5.45 -19.86 -6.86
C GLU A 29 -4.96 -19.39 -8.24
N PRO A 30 -5.65 -19.76 -9.32
CA PRO A 30 -5.22 -19.46 -10.69
C PRO A 30 -5.12 -17.97 -11.00
N TYR A 31 -5.88 -17.12 -10.30
CA TYR A 31 -5.91 -15.68 -10.53
C TYR A 31 -5.08 -14.89 -9.51
N TRP A 32 -4.14 -15.54 -8.81
CA TRP A 32 -3.35 -14.91 -7.76
C TRP A 32 -2.67 -13.62 -8.24
N ASN A 33 -2.03 -13.65 -9.41
CA ASN A 33 -1.36 -12.48 -9.98
C ASN A 33 -2.34 -11.32 -10.23
N SER A 34 -3.56 -11.60 -10.69
CA SER A 34 -4.59 -10.56 -10.85
C SER A 34 -5.05 -9.99 -9.51
N LYS A 35 -4.97 -10.73 -8.41
CA LYS A 35 -5.28 -10.19 -7.08
C LYS A 35 -4.20 -9.25 -6.60
N THR A 36 -2.93 -9.53 -6.90
CA THR A 36 -1.79 -8.68 -6.50
C THR A 36 -1.81 -7.28 -7.12
N THR A 37 -2.66 -7.04 -8.13
CA THR A 37 -2.86 -5.69 -8.70
C THR A 37 -3.94 -4.88 -7.98
N ASN A 38 -4.66 -5.46 -7.02
CA ASN A 38 -5.69 -4.76 -6.24
C ASN A 38 -5.02 -3.83 -5.21
N SER A 39 -5.57 -2.62 -5.04
CA SER A 39 -4.99 -1.58 -4.18
C SER A 39 -4.84 -2.00 -2.72
N ILE A 40 -5.64 -2.96 -2.24
CA ILE A 40 -5.51 -3.51 -0.89
C ILE A 40 -4.19 -4.26 -0.64
N LEU A 41 -3.47 -4.64 -1.70
CA LEU A 41 -2.17 -5.30 -1.63
C LEU A 41 -1.01 -4.36 -2.01
N PHE A 42 -1.29 -3.09 -2.26
CA PHE A 42 -0.21 -2.12 -2.50
C PHE A 42 0.61 -1.90 -1.23
N PRO A 43 1.94 -1.75 -1.36
CA PRO A 43 2.80 -1.58 -0.21
C PRO A 43 2.57 -0.21 0.44
N VAL A 44 2.77 -0.18 1.76
CA VAL A 44 2.83 1.05 2.56
C VAL A 44 4.22 1.10 3.21
N ASN A 45 4.83 2.28 3.23
CA ASN A 45 6.12 2.47 3.90
C ASN A 45 5.90 2.52 5.43
N GLU A 46 6.56 1.61 6.16
CA GLU A 46 6.39 1.45 7.62
C GLU A 46 6.81 2.71 8.39
N GLU A 47 7.97 3.29 8.08
CA GLU A 47 8.47 4.49 8.76
C GLU A 47 7.50 5.66 8.62
N PHE A 48 7.03 5.91 7.39
CA PHE A 48 6.05 6.94 7.11
C PHE A 48 4.72 6.68 7.83
N LEU A 49 4.20 5.45 7.76
CA LEU A 49 2.97 5.05 8.45
C LEU A 49 3.07 5.33 9.95
N ASN A 50 4.18 4.92 10.58
CA ASN A 50 4.44 5.15 11.99
C ASN A 50 4.55 6.65 12.31
N SER A 51 5.18 7.44 11.44
CA SER A 51 5.30 8.90 11.61
C SER A 51 3.97 9.64 11.53
N LYS A 52 3.03 9.17 10.70
CA LYS A 52 1.68 9.77 10.55
C LYS A 52 0.70 9.25 11.59
N GLY A 53 0.87 8.01 12.06
CA GLY A 53 0.03 7.40 13.07
C GLY A 53 -1.46 7.47 12.70
N LYS A 54 -2.26 8.09 13.57
CA LYS A 54 -3.71 8.25 13.37
C LYS A 54 -4.09 9.15 12.18
N ASP A 55 -3.18 10.00 11.72
CA ASP A 55 -3.44 10.97 10.66
C ASP A 55 -3.14 10.39 9.26
N PHE A 56 -2.61 9.16 9.21
CA PHE A 56 -2.40 8.44 7.95
C PHE A 56 -3.70 8.27 7.17
N GLY A 57 -3.71 8.66 5.89
CA GLY A 57 -4.88 8.54 5.01
C GLY A 57 -6.00 9.54 5.26
N THR A 58 -5.78 10.59 6.07
CA THR A 58 -6.69 11.73 6.16
C THR A 58 -6.78 12.49 4.82
N LEU A 59 -7.78 13.37 4.66
CA LEU A 59 -8.02 14.11 3.42
C LEU A 59 -7.02 15.27 3.21
N SER A 60 -5.71 14.97 3.19
CA SER A 60 -4.65 15.90 2.83
C SER A 60 -3.62 15.24 1.90
N PRO A 61 -2.99 15.98 0.97
CA PRO A 61 -1.98 15.44 0.07
C PRO A 61 -0.74 14.83 0.75
N ASP A 62 -0.45 15.21 1.99
CA ASP A 62 0.70 14.74 2.73
C ASP A 62 0.36 13.61 3.71
N SER A 63 -0.88 13.12 3.76
CA SER A 63 -1.32 12.08 4.70
C SER A 63 -0.90 10.66 4.30
N ILE A 64 -0.45 10.47 3.05
CA ILE A 64 0.05 9.20 2.49
C ILE A 64 1.38 9.43 1.77
N LEU A 65 2.15 8.35 1.61
CA LEU A 65 3.35 8.33 0.78
C LEU A 65 3.05 7.63 -0.55
N TYR A 66 3.62 8.14 -1.64
CA TYR A 66 3.29 7.71 -3.00
C TYR A 66 4.43 6.88 -3.61
N SER A 67 4.09 5.72 -4.16
CA SER A 67 4.99 4.87 -4.96
C SER A 67 4.57 4.77 -6.43
N GLY A 68 3.44 5.38 -6.81
CA GLY A 68 2.88 5.34 -8.16
C GLY A 68 3.33 6.50 -9.06
N PRO A 69 2.81 6.56 -10.30
CA PRO A 69 3.24 7.52 -11.33
C PRO A 69 2.87 8.97 -11.05
N TYR A 70 1.96 9.21 -10.12
CA TYR A 70 1.47 10.55 -9.79
C TYR A 70 1.45 10.77 -8.27
N LEU A 71 1.64 12.03 -7.88
CA LEU A 71 1.44 12.53 -6.53
C LEU A 71 0.11 13.29 -6.48
N LEU A 72 -0.63 13.19 -5.37
CA LEU A 72 -1.75 14.09 -5.12
C LEU A 72 -1.18 15.48 -4.87
N LYS A 73 -1.63 16.46 -5.65
CA LYS A 73 -1.22 17.86 -5.51
C LYS A 73 -2.22 18.63 -4.66
N ASP A 74 -3.50 18.47 -4.97
CA ASP A 74 -4.59 19.13 -4.27
C ASP A 74 -5.88 18.30 -4.29
N PHE A 75 -6.71 18.48 -3.28
CA PHE A 75 -8.01 17.85 -3.14
C PHE A 75 -9.02 18.85 -2.58
N THR A 76 -9.98 19.26 -3.40
CA THR A 76 -11.15 20.02 -2.95
C THR A 76 -12.36 19.10 -2.93
N SER A 77 -12.84 18.79 -1.71
CA SER A 77 -13.97 17.88 -1.50
C SER A 77 -15.18 18.23 -2.37
N LYS A 78 -15.71 17.24 -3.09
CA LYS A 78 -16.84 17.36 -4.03
C LYS A 78 -16.61 18.30 -5.23
N SER A 79 -15.37 18.73 -5.48
CA SER A 79 -15.03 19.65 -6.57
C SER A 79 -13.93 19.12 -7.47
N SER A 80 -12.73 18.88 -6.95
CA SER A 80 -11.56 18.56 -7.77
C SER A 80 -10.56 17.66 -7.06
N ILE A 81 -9.82 16.89 -7.88
CA ILE A 81 -8.62 16.18 -7.47
C ILE A 81 -7.55 16.52 -8.50
N GLU A 82 -6.44 17.07 -8.05
CA GLU A 82 -5.30 17.45 -8.90
C GLU A 82 -4.12 16.53 -8.66
N TYR A 83 -3.49 16.08 -9.74
CA TYR A 83 -2.31 15.22 -9.69
C TYR A 83 -1.13 15.88 -10.43
N VAL A 84 0.08 15.56 -9.99
CA VAL A 84 1.34 15.92 -10.68
C VAL A 84 2.17 14.67 -10.90
N LYS A 85 2.97 14.63 -11.97
CA LYS A 85 3.87 13.50 -12.25
C LYS A 85 4.81 13.30 -11.03
N ASN A 86 4.96 12.05 -10.60
CA ASN A 86 5.93 11.67 -9.58
C ASN A 86 7.33 11.55 -10.22
N PRO A 87 8.30 12.44 -9.90
CA PRO A 87 9.64 12.37 -10.47
C PRO A 87 10.45 11.16 -9.96
N HIS A 88 9.97 10.47 -8.92
CA HIS A 88 10.60 9.30 -8.33
C HIS A 88 9.93 7.98 -8.76
N TYR A 89 8.93 8.03 -9.64
CA TYR A 89 8.38 6.82 -10.23
C TYR A 89 9.40 6.20 -11.20
N TYR A 90 9.43 4.88 -11.24
CA TYR A 90 10.50 4.14 -11.92
C TYR A 90 10.40 4.14 -13.46
N ASP A 91 9.23 4.51 -14.01
CA ASP A 91 8.89 4.54 -15.45
C ASP A 91 8.62 5.99 -15.92
#